data_AF-A0A257K7T4-F1
#
_entry.id   AF-A0A257K7T4-F1
#
_cell.length_a   1.000
_cell.length_b   1.000
_cell.length_c   1.000
_cell.angle_alpha   90.00
_cell.angle_beta   90.00
_cell.angle_gamma   90.00
#
_symmetry.space_group_name_H-M   'P 1'
#
loop_
_entity.id
_entity.type
_entity.pdbx_description
1 polymer ?
#
loop_
_entity_poly.entity_id
_entity_poly.type
_entity_poly.pdbx_seq_one_letter_code
_entity_poly.pdbx_strand_id
1 'polypeptide(L)'
;MKASTGISISNDVLHVDIPLNELRNSFSFSLLATKDFQRNLKMEINKIEHDLFLLEGMRILSSDLGNAIQIIRSAKDENESCSKLMTEFKLKHEQVITFLDMDLSDLTQTDFELLNTNLLACKSFYVGLL
;
A
#
# COMPACT_ATOMS: atom_id res chain seq x y z
N MET A 1 -28.80 -18.97 -32.24
CA MET A 1 -29.14 -18.87 -30.81
C MET A 1 -28.25 -17.80 -30.19
N LYS A 2 -28.82 -16.67 -29.77
CA LYS A 2 -28.11 -15.61 -29.04
C LYS A 2 -28.04 -16.05 -27.58
N ALA A 3 -26.86 -16.38 -27.06
CA ALA A 3 -26.65 -16.53 -25.63
C ALA A 3 -26.41 -15.14 -25.05
N SER A 4 -27.34 -14.69 -24.22
CA SER A 4 -27.29 -13.44 -23.48
C SER A 4 -26.19 -13.50 -22.42
N THR A 5 -25.18 -12.65 -22.52
CA THR A 5 -24.32 -12.31 -21.40
C THR A 5 -25.09 -11.34 -20.50
N GLY A 6 -25.79 -11.92 -19.53
CA GLY A 6 -26.41 -11.18 -18.44
C GLY A 6 -25.34 -10.65 -17.50
N ILE A 7 -25.28 -9.33 -17.33
CA ILE A 7 -24.52 -8.69 -16.27
C ILE A 7 -25.39 -8.78 -15.02
N SER A 8 -25.02 -9.67 -14.09
CA SER A 8 -25.54 -9.63 -12.73
C SER A 8 -24.59 -8.78 -11.91
N ILE A 9 -25.07 -7.64 -11.43
CA ILE A 9 -24.33 -6.77 -10.52
C ILE A 9 -24.49 -7.38 -9.12
N SER A 10 -23.48 -8.11 -8.66
CA SER A 10 -23.30 -8.44 -7.25
C SER A 10 -22.08 -7.69 -6.73
N ASN A 11 -22.19 -7.24 -5.51
CA ASN A 11 -21.37 -6.22 -4.86
C ASN A 11 -20.03 -6.78 -4.34
N ASP A 12 -19.34 -7.59 -5.16
CA ASP A 12 -18.15 -8.30 -4.74
C ASP A 12 -17.01 -8.01 -5.71
N VAL A 13 -15.85 -7.70 -5.11
CA VAL A 13 -14.55 -7.44 -5.74
C VAL A 13 -14.41 -8.18 -7.07
N LEU A 14 -14.22 -7.41 -8.13
CA LEU A 14 -13.93 -7.87 -9.48
C LEU A 14 -12.71 -8.82 -9.44
N HIS A 15 -12.95 -10.12 -9.27
CA HIS A 15 -11.98 -11.16 -9.59
C HIS A 15 -11.83 -11.20 -11.10
N VAL A 16 -10.95 -10.33 -11.57
CA VAL A 16 -10.58 -10.20 -12.97
C VAL A 16 -9.48 -11.22 -13.22
N ASP A 17 -9.89 -12.47 -13.43
CA ASP A 17 -9.04 -13.51 -13.99
C ASP A 17 -8.84 -13.22 -15.49
N ILE A 18 -8.08 -12.18 -15.81
CA ILE A 18 -7.64 -12.01 -17.19
C ILE A 18 -6.41 -12.89 -17.39
N PRO A 19 -6.44 -13.89 -18.30
CA PRO A 19 -5.22 -14.57 -18.70
C PRO A 19 -4.23 -13.54 -19.25
N LEU A 20 -3.15 -13.30 -18.51
CA LEU A 20 -2.10 -12.30 -18.80
C LEU A 20 -1.58 -12.37 -20.26
N ASN A 21 -1.67 -13.55 -20.88
CA ASN A 21 -1.28 -13.80 -22.26
C ASN A 21 -2.18 -13.12 -23.32
N GLU A 22 -3.46 -12.93 -23.04
CA GLU A 22 -4.39 -12.26 -23.98
C GLU A 22 -4.24 -10.74 -23.94
N LEU A 23 -3.92 -10.18 -22.77
CA LEU A 23 -3.65 -8.74 -22.63
C LEU A 23 -2.38 -8.34 -23.40
N ARG A 24 -1.30 -9.11 -23.25
CA ARG A 24 0.01 -8.80 -23.86
C ARG A 24 -0.05 -8.67 -25.38
N ASN A 25 -0.90 -9.46 -26.04
CA ASN A 25 -1.03 -9.50 -27.50
C ASN A 25 -2.06 -8.49 -28.05
N SER A 26 -2.74 -7.74 -27.18
CA SER A 26 -3.68 -6.69 -27.61
C SER A 26 -2.92 -5.48 -28.14
N PHE A 27 -3.33 -4.99 -29.31
CA PHE A 27 -2.80 -3.77 -29.91
C PHE A 27 -2.85 -2.59 -28.93
N SER A 28 -3.97 -2.44 -28.21
CA SER A 28 -4.15 -1.40 -27.20
C SER A 28 -3.14 -1.49 -26.06
N PHE A 29 -2.78 -2.71 -25.65
CA PHE A 29 -1.80 -2.93 -24.58
C PHE A 29 -0.38 -2.62 -25.05
N SER A 30 -0.03 -2.99 -26.28
CA SER A 30 1.27 -2.64 -26.89
C SER A 30 1.47 -1.13 -27.04
N LEU A 31 0.39 -0.37 -27.27
CA LEU A 31 0.43 1.09 -27.32
C LEU A 31 0.61 1.72 -25.94
N LEU A 32 0.10 1.07 -24.89
CA LEU A 32 0.25 1.52 -23.50
C LEU A 32 1.61 1.15 -22.90
N ALA A 33 2.27 0.10 -23.39
CA ALA A 33 3.58 -0.39 -22.95
C ALA A 33 4.77 0.52 -23.34
N THR A 34 4.57 1.84 -23.30
CA THR A 34 5.65 2.81 -23.46
C THR A 34 6.57 2.79 -22.23
N LYS A 35 7.84 3.18 -22.42
CA LYS A 35 8.80 3.30 -21.31
C LYS A 35 8.35 4.27 -20.23
N ASP A 36 7.71 5.38 -20.63
CA ASP A 36 7.21 6.39 -19.70
C ASP A 36 6.06 5.84 -18.86
N PHE A 37 5.16 5.06 -19.46
CA PHE A 37 4.09 4.40 -18.73
C PHE A 37 4.60 3.35 -17.75
N GLN A 38 5.55 2.51 -18.15
CA GLN A 38 6.20 1.55 -17.24
C GLN A 38 6.88 2.28 -16.07
N ARG A 39 7.54 3.41 -16.32
CA ARG A 39 8.15 4.24 -15.27
C ARG A 39 7.09 4.81 -14.32
N ASN A 40 6.01 5.39 -14.86
CA ASN A 40 4.92 5.94 -14.04
C ASN A 40 4.26 4.88 -13.18
N LEU A 41 3.97 3.71 -13.76
CA LEU A 41 3.42 2.58 -13.02
C LEU A 41 4.36 2.09 -11.92
N LYS A 42 5.67 2.03 -12.18
CA LYS A 42 6.65 1.68 -11.14
C LYS A 42 6.68 2.72 -10.01
N MET A 43 6.54 4.01 -10.33
CA MET A 43 6.45 5.06 -9.31
C MET A 43 5.19 4.90 -8.45
N GLU A 44 4.04 4.60 -9.06
CA GLU A 44 2.80 4.32 -8.31
C GLU A 44 2.93 3.07 -7.44
N ILE A 45 3.53 1.99 -7.94
CA ILE A 45 3.81 0.78 -7.14
C ILE A 45 4.64 1.15 -5.91
N ASN A 46 5.74 1.88 -6.10
CA ASN A 46 6.61 2.27 -4.98
C ASN A 46 5.86 3.12 -3.95
N LYS A 47 4.97 4.00 -4.40
CA LYS A 47 4.14 4.84 -3.51
C LYS A 47 3.19 3.97 -2.69
N ILE A 48 2.45 3.08 -3.33
CA ILE A 48 1.51 2.16 -2.65
C ILE A 48 2.25 1.26 -1.65
N GLU A 49 3.44 0.77 -2.01
CA GLU A 49 4.28 -0.03 -1.11
C GLU A 49 4.75 0.77 0.11
N HIS A 50 5.11 2.03 -0.09
CA HIS A 50 5.50 2.94 1.00
C HIS A 50 4.32 3.24 1.93
N ASP A 51 3.15 3.54 1.37
CA ASP A 51 1.92 3.77 2.12
C ASP A 51 1.55 2.53 2.94
N LEU A 52 1.57 1.33 2.34
CA LEU A 52 1.33 0.06 3.06
C LEU A 52 2.34 -0.18 4.19
N PHE A 53 3.60 0.15 3.94
CA PHE A 53 4.66 0.03 4.93
C PHE A 53 4.41 0.97 6.13
N LEU A 54 3.98 2.21 5.91
CA LEU A 54 3.59 3.11 6.99
C LEU A 54 2.35 2.58 7.74
N LEU A 55 1.33 2.11 7.03
CA LEU A 55 0.12 1.57 7.65
C LEU A 55 0.34 0.35 8.51
N GLU A 56 1.24 -0.54 8.11
CA GLU A 56 1.63 -1.68 8.94
C GLU A 56 2.25 -1.21 10.26
N GLY A 57 3.12 -0.20 10.20
CA GLY A 57 3.71 0.42 11.38
C GLY A 57 2.66 1.11 12.26
N MET A 58 1.72 1.83 11.67
CA MET A 58 0.62 2.51 12.40
C MET A 58 -0.29 1.50 13.09
N ARG A 59 -0.58 0.35 12.47
CA ARG A 59 -1.35 -0.74 13.09
C ARG A 59 -0.64 -1.30 14.33
N ILE A 60 0.68 -1.44 14.28
CA ILE A 60 1.48 -1.89 15.42
C ILE A 60 1.47 -0.82 16.52
N LEU A 61 1.73 0.44 16.18
CA LEU A 61 1.79 1.55 17.13
C LEU A 61 0.43 1.79 17.82
N SER A 62 -0.66 1.75 17.06
CA SER A 62 -2.03 1.94 17.58
C SER A 62 -2.50 0.81 18.50
N SER A 63 -1.88 -0.38 18.43
CA SER A 63 -2.20 -1.49 19.34
C SER A 63 -1.84 -1.21 20.80
N ASP A 64 -0.86 -0.33 21.05
CA ASP A 64 -0.48 0.14 22.38
C ASP A 64 -0.02 1.60 22.35
N LEU A 65 -0.93 2.48 21.91
CA LEU A 65 -0.67 3.91 21.78
C LEU A 65 -0.31 4.57 23.13
N GLY A 66 -0.83 4.05 24.25
CA GLY A 66 -0.53 4.55 25.58
C GLY A 66 0.95 4.39 25.94
N ASN A 67 1.50 3.18 25.72
CA ASN A 67 2.92 2.92 25.92
C ASN A 67 3.80 3.71 24.94
N ALA A 68 3.39 3.84 23.68
CA ALA A 68 4.10 4.66 22.70
C ALA A 68 4.23 6.12 23.17
N ILE A 69 3.13 6.73 23.64
CA ILE A 69 3.13 8.09 24.21
C ILE A 69 4.02 8.16 25.45
N GLN A 70 4.00 7.15 26.31
CA GLN A 70 4.84 7.10 27.50
C GLN A 70 6.33 7.05 27.14
N ILE A 71 6.72 6.26 26.14
CA ILE A 71 8.09 6.19 25.62
C ILE A 71 8.52 7.56 25.10
N ILE A 72 7.69 8.20 24.27
CA ILE A 72 7.97 9.54 23.70
C ILE A 72 8.15 10.57 24.82
N ARG A 73 7.24 10.58 25.82
CA ARG A 73 7.28 11.55 26.93
C ARG A 73 8.42 11.32 27.93
N SER A 74 8.95 10.11 28.01
CA SER A 74 10.03 9.76 28.94
C SER A 74 11.42 9.79 28.31
N ALA A 75 11.50 9.93 26.98
CA ALA A 75 12.75 10.11 26.28
C ALA A 75 13.34 11.50 26.54
N LYS A 76 14.67 11.57 26.65
CA LYS A 76 15.41 12.82 26.84
C LYS A 76 15.43 13.68 25.57
N ASP A 77 15.50 13.03 24.42
CA ASP A 77 15.54 13.65 23.11
C ASP A 77 14.86 12.76 22.06
N GLU A 78 14.69 13.31 20.86
CA GLU A 78 14.03 12.64 19.73
C GLU A 78 14.77 11.37 19.30
N ASN A 79 16.11 11.34 19.37
CA ASN A 79 16.91 10.18 19.00
C ASN A 79 16.69 9.01 19.96
N GLU A 80 16.59 9.30 21.27
CA GLU A 80 16.26 8.30 22.29
C GLU A 80 14.83 7.77 22.10
N SER A 81 13.87 8.65 21.84
CA SER A 81 12.48 8.26 21.52
C SER A 81 12.45 7.33 20.31
N CYS A 82 13.13 7.71 19.23
CA CYS A 82 13.20 6.93 18.01
C CYS A 82 13.76 5.52 18.25
N SER A 83 14.90 5.44 18.93
CA SER A 83 15.55 4.16 19.25
C SER A 83 14.67 3.25 20.10
N LYS A 84 13.96 3.81 21.09
CA LYS A 84 13.05 3.04 21.95
C LYS A 84 11.82 2.56 21.20
N LEU A 85 11.18 3.42 20.41
CA LEU A 85 10.01 3.06 19.60
C LEU A 85 10.35 1.98 18.56
N MET A 86 11.50 2.10 17.89
CA MET A 86 11.99 1.07 16.97
C MET A 86 12.17 -0.29 17.68
N THR A 87 12.72 -0.29 18.89
CA THR A 87 13.00 -1.53 19.63
C THR A 87 11.72 -2.17 20.16
N GLU A 88 10.85 -1.38 20.80
CA GLU A 88 9.63 -1.86 21.46
C GLU A 88 8.59 -2.33 20.44
N PHE A 89 8.34 -1.51 19.41
CA PHE A 89 7.31 -1.78 18.40
C PHE A 89 7.87 -2.45 17.15
N LYS A 90 9.17 -2.81 17.12
CA LYS A 90 9.86 -3.42 15.97
C LYS A 90 9.71 -2.60 14.68
N LEU A 91 9.59 -1.29 14.82
CA LEU A 91 9.41 -0.37 13.71
C LEU A 91 10.76 -0.07 13.05
N LYS A 92 10.73 0.21 11.76
CA LYS A 92 11.88 0.73 11.04
C LYS A 92 12.01 2.23 11.31
N HIS A 93 13.25 2.72 11.24
CA HIS A 93 13.58 4.13 11.48
C HIS A 93 12.71 5.11 10.66
N GLU A 94 12.50 4.82 9.38
CA GLU A 94 11.67 5.65 8.50
C GLU A 94 10.20 5.76 8.97
N GLN A 95 9.62 4.66 9.49
CA GLN A 95 8.28 4.67 10.07
C GLN A 95 8.25 5.56 11.31
N VAL A 96 9.25 5.42 12.19
CA VAL A 96 9.27 6.14 13.45
C VAL A 96 9.43 7.65 13.25
N ILE A 97 10.32 8.10 12.35
CA ILE A 97 10.41 9.52 11.99
C ILE A 97 9.06 10.02 11.50
N THR A 98 8.47 9.29 10.55
CA THR A 98 7.17 9.66 9.97
C THR A 98 6.09 9.77 11.04
N PHE A 99 6.06 8.88 12.03
CA PHE A 99 5.06 8.89 13.10
C PHE A 99 5.31 9.97 14.15
N LEU A 100 6.56 10.35 14.40
CA LEU A 100 6.89 11.46 15.30
C LEU A 100 6.45 12.81 14.71
N ASP A 101 6.40 12.91 13.37
CA ASP A 101 5.92 14.08 12.64
C ASP A 101 4.38 14.11 12.45
N MET A 102 3.67 13.02 12.76
CA MET A 102 2.22 12.88 12.53
C MET A 102 1.36 13.34 13.71
N ASP A 103 0.16 13.82 13.41
CA ASP A 103 -0.87 14.10 14.42
C ASP A 103 -1.65 12.82 14.76
N LEU A 104 -2.15 12.72 16.00
CA LEU A 104 -2.92 11.55 16.46
C LEU A 104 -4.20 11.29 15.62
N SER A 105 -4.75 12.31 14.96
CA SER A 105 -5.89 12.18 14.05
C SER A 105 -5.58 11.31 12.84
N ASP A 106 -4.33 11.33 12.38
CA ASP A 106 -3.90 10.65 11.16
C ASP A 106 -3.90 9.12 11.34
N LEU A 107 -3.88 8.65 12.59
CA LEU A 107 -3.89 7.23 12.96
C LEU A 107 -5.26 6.53 12.76
N THR A 108 -6.33 7.27 12.44
CA THR A 108 -7.72 6.77 12.54
C THR A 108 -8.40 6.42 11.22
N GLN A 109 -7.80 6.75 10.07
CA GLN A 109 -8.43 6.58 8.77
C GLN A 109 -7.47 5.97 7.76
N THR A 110 -7.34 4.64 7.75
CA THR A 110 -6.76 4.02 6.56
C THR A 110 -7.20 2.59 6.29
N ASP A 111 -7.39 2.31 5.01
CA ASP A 111 -8.00 1.09 4.49
C ASP A 111 -6.92 0.17 3.91
N PHE A 112 -6.34 -0.68 4.77
CA PHE A 112 -5.22 -1.57 4.44
C PHE A 112 -5.59 -2.60 3.36
N GLU A 113 -6.83 -3.07 3.33
CA GLU A 113 -7.29 -4.08 2.37
C GLU A 113 -7.38 -3.50 0.95
N LEU A 114 -7.92 -2.29 0.83
CA LEU A 114 -7.98 -1.58 -0.44
C LEU A 114 -6.58 -1.33 -1.01
N LEU A 115 -5.65 -0.91 -0.14
CA LEU A 115 -4.28 -0.59 -0.56
C LEU A 115 -3.51 -1.82 -1.04
N ASN A 116 -3.68 -2.96 -0.37
CA ASN A 116 -3.11 -4.24 -0.84
C ASN A 116 -3.70 -4.71 -2.17
N THR A 117 -5.01 -4.54 -2.33
CA THR A 117 -5.69 -4.89 -3.59
C THR A 117 -5.14 -4.06 -4.75
N ASN A 118 -4.97 -2.76 -4.54
CA ASN A 118 -4.37 -1.86 -5.53
C ASN A 118 -2.92 -2.26 -5.86
N LEU A 119 -2.11 -2.60 -4.85
CA LEU A 119 -0.73 -3.06 -5.07
C LEU A 119 -0.68 -4.31 -5.95
N LEU A 120 -1.54 -5.29 -5.66
CA LEU A 120 -1.59 -6.54 -6.41
C LEU A 120 -2.00 -6.28 -7.87
N ALA A 121 -2.99 -5.43 -8.09
CA ALA A 121 -3.43 -5.04 -9.43
C ALA A 121 -2.31 -4.35 -10.21
N CYS A 122 -1.64 -3.36 -9.61
CA CYS A 122 -0.53 -2.63 -10.23
C CYS A 122 0.66 -3.55 -10.56
N LYS A 123 1.02 -4.47 -9.67
CA LYS A 123 2.09 -5.45 -9.91
C LYS A 123 1.75 -6.42 -11.03
N SER A 124 0.53 -6.95 -11.03
CA SER A 124 0.06 -7.87 -12.07
C SER A 124 0.09 -7.20 -13.44
N PHE A 125 -0.33 -5.93 -13.50
CA PHE A 125 -0.31 -5.14 -14.71
C PHE A 125 1.13 -4.79 -15.15
N TYR A 126 2.03 -4.44 -14.22
CA TYR A 126 3.45 -4.21 -14.53
C TYR A 126 4.14 -5.45 -15.11
N VAL A 127 3.89 -6.63 -14.54
CA VAL A 127 4.42 -7.91 -15.06
C VAL A 127 3.88 -8.20 -16.46
N GLY A 128 2.61 -7.89 -16.73
CA GLY A 128 2.04 -8.04 -18.07
C GLY A 128 2.71 -7.16 -19.13
N LEU A 129 3.30 -6.03 -18.74
CA LEU A 129 3.99 -5.07 -19.62
C LEU A 129 5.46 -5.45 -19.94
N LEU A 130 6.03 -6.43 -19.24
CA LEU A 130 7.38 -6.96 -19.47
C LEU A 130 7.37 -8.07 -20.53
#